data_AF-A0AAV6IWP0-F1
#
_entry.id   AF-A0AAV6IWP0-F1
#
_cell.length_a   1.000
_cell.length_b   1.000
_cell.length_c   1.000
_cell.angle_alpha   90.00
_cell.angle_beta   90.00
_cell.angle_gamma   90.00
#
_symmetry.space_group_name_H-M   'P 1'
#
loop_
_entity.id
_entity.type
_entity.pdbx_description
1 polymer ?
#
loop_
_entity_poly.entity_id
_entity_poly.type
_entity_poly.pdbx_seq_one_letter_code
_entity_poly.pdbx_strand_id
1 'polypeptide(L)'
;MSMAPPLNYKWISGGRCLPVEYIDKVGELATKYGLKLHIDGARIFHASVALGVPVHRLVQAADSVSVCLSKGLGAPVGTVIVGSKGFIARAKTLRKTLGGGMRQVGVLCAAALVGLQENVAKLERDHKNAKTLAEGLNKIKGLKVDVAAVETNIVYFDILKNAYVSAEKLCNNLEERGILVMSLNSSRVRVVVHHQISTTDVQYTLSCIKEAMTGVPDENGCK
;
A
#
# COMPACT_ATOMS: atom_id res chain seq x y z
N MET A 1 36.93 -6.64 -2.06
CA MET A 1 35.75 -5.75 -2.10
C MET A 1 34.50 -6.61 -2.14
N SER A 2 33.90 -6.86 -0.97
CA SER A 2 32.66 -7.63 -0.85
C SER A 2 31.51 -6.74 -1.30
N MET A 3 30.97 -6.97 -2.49
CA MET A 3 29.69 -6.38 -2.89
C MET A 3 28.63 -6.86 -1.90
N ALA A 4 28.06 -5.92 -1.16
CA ALA A 4 26.87 -6.19 -0.36
C ALA A 4 25.78 -6.78 -1.29
N PRO A 5 25.10 -7.88 -0.90
CA PRO A 5 24.00 -8.40 -1.69
C PRO A 5 22.96 -7.31 -1.91
N PRO A 6 22.27 -7.29 -3.08
CA PRO A 6 21.24 -6.30 -3.34
C PRO A 6 20.23 -6.33 -2.20
N LEU A 7 19.97 -5.16 -1.62
CA LEU A 7 18.98 -4.97 -0.58
C LEU A 7 17.64 -5.52 -1.07
N ASN A 8 17.29 -6.74 -0.62
CA ASN A 8 15.94 -7.26 -0.72
C ASN A 8 15.04 -6.31 0.06
N TYR A 9 14.44 -5.38 -0.66
CA TYR A 9 13.54 -4.34 -0.17
C TYR A 9 12.50 -4.96 0.78
N LYS A 10 12.67 -4.78 2.10
CA LYS A 10 11.78 -5.27 3.16
C LYS A 10 10.43 -4.51 3.21
N TRP A 11 10.06 -3.82 2.13
CA TRP A 11 8.80 -3.09 1.93
C TRP A 11 7.64 -4.01 1.47
N ILE A 12 7.83 -5.34 1.48
CA ILE A 12 7.03 -6.35 0.75
C ILE A 12 6.05 -7.12 1.66
N SER A 13 5.81 -6.72 2.91
CA SER A 13 4.87 -7.47 3.79
C SER A 13 3.41 -7.43 3.35
N GLY A 14 3.05 -6.59 2.36
CA GLY A 14 1.69 -6.57 1.78
C GLY A 14 0.69 -5.70 2.49
N GLY A 15 1.16 -4.60 3.08
CA GLY A 15 0.27 -3.70 3.83
C GLY A 15 -0.19 -4.29 5.16
N ARG A 16 0.62 -5.16 5.76
CA ARG A 16 0.41 -5.68 7.12
C ARG A 16 0.48 -4.56 8.16
N CYS A 17 -0.33 -4.68 9.19
CA CYS A 17 -0.36 -3.78 10.31
C CYS A 17 0.55 -4.28 11.43
N LEU A 18 1.35 -3.38 12.00
CA LEU A 18 2.11 -3.71 13.20
C LEU A 18 1.19 -3.60 14.42
N PRO A 19 1.11 -4.62 15.29
CA PRO A 19 0.35 -4.54 16.53
C PRO A 19 0.84 -3.39 17.42
N VAL A 20 -0.08 -2.79 18.16
CA VAL A 20 0.21 -1.63 19.02
C VAL A 20 1.25 -1.99 20.08
N GLU A 21 1.13 -3.18 20.66
CA GLU A 21 2.01 -3.69 21.71
C GLU A 21 3.45 -3.86 21.20
N TYR A 22 3.61 -4.17 19.91
CA TYR A 22 4.93 -4.24 19.29
C TYR A 22 5.53 -2.83 19.16
N ILE A 23 4.74 -1.85 18.71
CA ILE A 23 5.18 -0.45 18.59
C ILE A 23 5.58 0.11 19.96
N ASP A 24 4.81 -0.19 21.01
CA ASP A 24 5.12 0.23 22.38
C ASP A 24 6.44 -0.35 22.87
N LYS A 25 6.67 -1.66 22.69
CA LYS A 25 7.95 -2.32 23.05
C LYS A 25 9.15 -1.70 22.33
N VAL A 26 8.97 -1.31 21.06
CA VAL A 26 10.02 -0.62 20.29
C VAL A 26 10.27 0.78 20.87
N GLY A 27 9.23 1.50 21.28
CA GLY A 27 9.35 2.80 21.95
C GLY A 27 10.01 2.73 23.33
N GLU A 28 9.67 1.73 24.13
CA GLU A 28 10.32 1.44 25.42
C GLU A 28 11.81 1.18 25.23
N LEU A 29 12.15 0.36 24.22
CA LEU A 29 13.54 0.07 23.88
C LEU A 29 14.28 1.33 23.42
N ALA A 30 13.68 2.13 22.55
CA ALA A 30 14.27 3.39 22.10
C ALA A 30 14.54 4.33 23.28
N THR A 31 13.56 4.46 24.19
CA THR A 31 13.67 5.27 25.40
C THR A 31 14.79 4.77 26.31
N LYS A 32 14.86 3.45 26.56
CA LYS A 32 15.91 2.80 27.38
C LYS A 32 17.32 3.14 26.91
N TYR A 33 17.53 3.27 25.61
CA TYR A 33 18.84 3.55 25.01
C TYR A 33 19.02 5.02 24.58
N GLY A 34 18.09 5.92 24.95
CA GLY A 34 18.17 7.34 24.59
C GLY A 34 18.05 7.61 23.08
N LEU A 35 17.45 6.69 22.32
CA LEU A 35 17.23 6.80 20.88
C LEU A 35 15.91 7.52 20.57
N LYS A 36 15.80 8.02 19.34
CA LYS A 36 14.57 8.62 18.81
C LYS A 36 13.82 7.63 17.94
N LEU A 37 12.50 7.56 18.12
CA LEU A 37 11.63 6.72 17.31
C LEU A 37 10.89 7.57 16.27
N HIS A 38 11.08 7.24 14.99
CA HIS A 38 10.28 7.76 13.89
C HIS A 38 9.37 6.67 13.35
N ILE A 39 8.09 6.98 13.15
CA ILE A 39 7.15 6.12 12.43
C ILE A 39 6.96 6.66 11.01
N ASP A 40 7.33 5.86 10.02
CA ASP A 40 6.86 6.04 8.64
C ASP A 40 5.40 5.61 8.55
N GLY A 41 4.52 6.59 8.71
CA GLY A 41 3.07 6.45 8.68
C GLY A 41 2.48 6.72 7.31
N ALA A 42 3.20 6.43 6.21
CA ALA A 42 2.70 6.64 4.84
C ALA A 42 1.28 6.08 4.60
N ARG A 43 0.88 5.04 5.35
CA ARG A 43 -0.49 4.49 5.35
C ARG A 43 -1.06 4.32 6.78
N ILE A 44 -0.71 5.20 7.72
CA ILE A 44 -1.12 5.08 9.14
C ILE A 44 -2.65 4.99 9.31
N PHE A 45 -3.43 5.66 8.46
CA PHE A 45 -4.88 5.58 8.48
C PHE A 45 -5.41 4.20 8.05
N HIS A 46 -4.73 3.49 7.13
CA HIS A 46 -5.09 2.10 6.84
C HIS A 46 -4.82 1.21 8.05
N ALA A 47 -3.69 1.40 8.74
CA ALA A 47 -3.38 0.64 9.95
C ALA A 47 -4.39 0.92 11.07
N SER A 48 -4.79 2.18 11.24
CA SER A 48 -5.81 2.59 12.22
C SER A 48 -7.16 1.92 11.97
N VAL A 49 -7.62 1.91 10.71
CA VAL A 49 -8.88 1.26 10.33
C VAL A 49 -8.79 -0.27 10.48
N ALA A 50 -7.72 -0.90 10.01
CA ALA A 50 -7.57 -2.36 10.06
C ALA A 50 -7.43 -2.90 11.50
N LEU A 51 -6.76 -2.16 12.39
CA LEU A 51 -6.59 -2.54 13.80
C LEU A 51 -7.76 -2.11 14.68
N GLY A 52 -8.64 -1.20 14.22
CA GLY A 52 -9.66 -0.58 15.06
C GLY A 52 -9.08 0.31 16.17
N VAL A 53 -7.88 0.86 15.96
CA VAL A 53 -7.14 1.66 16.95
C VAL A 53 -6.97 3.07 16.42
N PRO A 54 -7.29 4.13 17.19
CA PRO A 54 -7.14 5.50 16.71
C PRO A 54 -5.67 5.87 16.46
N VAL A 55 -5.40 6.68 15.43
CA VAL A 55 -4.04 7.04 14.99
C VAL A 55 -3.16 7.56 16.13
N HIS A 56 -3.70 8.39 17.04
CA HIS A 56 -2.93 8.94 18.15
C HIS A 56 -2.37 7.85 19.09
N ARG A 57 -3.05 6.71 19.22
CA ARG A 57 -2.60 5.57 20.02
C ARG A 57 -1.50 4.80 19.31
N LEU A 58 -1.62 4.62 17.99
CA LEU A 58 -0.61 3.95 17.17
C LEU A 58 0.74 4.67 17.15
N VAL A 59 0.72 5.98 17.35
CA VAL A 59 1.93 6.82 17.27
C VAL A 59 2.41 7.33 18.63
N GLN A 60 1.76 6.93 19.72
CA GLN A 60 2.01 7.45 21.06
C GLN A 60 3.47 7.30 21.49
N ALA A 61 4.11 6.19 21.10
CA ALA A 61 5.48 5.89 21.45
C ALA A 61 6.53 6.64 20.60
N ALA A 62 6.12 7.35 19.54
CA ALA A 62 7.02 7.96 18.57
C ALA A 62 7.36 9.42 18.89
N ASP A 63 8.62 9.82 18.65
CA ASP A 63 9.05 11.22 18.70
C ASP A 63 8.61 12.01 17.47
N SER A 64 8.45 11.31 16.34
CA SER A 64 8.01 11.92 15.08
C SER A 64 7.32 10.91 14.16
N VAL A 65 6.45 11.41 13.30
CA VAL A 65 5.66 10.61 12.36
C VAL A 65 5.61 11.31 11.01
N SER A 66 5.78 10.57 9.92
CA SER A 66 5.43 11.06 8.58
C SER A 66 4.10 10.44 8.13
N VAL A 67 3.23 11.21 7.48
CA VAL A 67 1.92 10.74 7.02
C VAL A 67 1.66 11.21 5.60
N CYS A 68 1.48 10.27 4.67
CA CYS A 68 1.19 10.63 3.29
C CYS A 68 -0.29 10.97 3.09
N LEU A 69 -0.52 12.07 2.38
CA LEU A 69 -1.86 12.54 2.02
C LEU A 69 -2.23 12.10 0.59
N SER A 70 -1.22 11.82 -0.24
CA SER A 70 -1.39 11.50 -1.65
C SER A 70 -1.47 10.02 -1.99
N LYS A 71 -1.97 9.21 -1.05
CA LYS A 71 -2.18 7.76 -1.23
C LYS A 71 -3.67 7.45 -1.12
N GLY A 72 -4.06 6.58 -0.18
CA GLY A 72 -5.48 6.22 0.05
C GLY A 72 -6.39 7.42 0.31
N LEU A 73 -5.84 8.52 0.85
CA LEU A 73 -6.58 9.75 1.12
C LEU A 73 -6.85 10.62 -0.13
N GLY A 74 -6.22 10.33 -1.27
CA GLY A 74 -6.59 10.95 -2.56
C GLY A 74 -6.13 12.39 -2.77
N ALA A 75 -5.28 12.97 -1.92
CA ALA A 75 -4.71 14.28 -2.23
C ALA A 75 -3.78 14.17 -3.46
N PRO A 76 -3.70 15.20 -4.33
CA PRO A 76 -2.82 15.12 -5.50
C PRO A 76 -1.33 15.13 -5.12
N VAL A 77 -0.97 15.85 -4.05
CA VAL A 77 0.40 15.99 -3.56
C VAL A 77 0.36 16.07 -2.03
N GLY A 78 1.37 15.51 -1.37
CA GLY A 78 1.72 15.93 -0.02
C GLY A 78 1.96 14.79 0.96
N THR A 79 2.82 15.11 1.92
CA THR A 79 3.07 14.34 3.13
C THR A 79 3.26 15.35 4.25
N VAL A 80 2.72 15.06 5.43
CA VAL A 80 2.95 15.86 6.63
C VAL A 80 3.95 15.15 7.53
N ILE A 81 4.72 15.93 8.27
CA ILE A 81 5.57 15.44 9.35
C ILE A 81 5.10 16.05 10.66
N VAL A 82 4.93 15.21 11.67
CA VAL A 82 4.40 15.56 13.00
C VAL A 82 5.45 15.21 14.03
N GLY A 83 5.57 16.03 15.08
CA GLY A 83 6.52 15.84 16.16
C GLY A 83 6.55 17.05 17.08
N SER A 84 7.52 17.08 18.01
CA SER A 84 7.68 18.19 18.95
C SER A 84 7.96 19.53 18.25
N LYS A 85 7.69 20.66 18.93
CA LYS A 85 7.97 22.01 18.40
C LYS A 85 9.43 22.16 17.96
N GLY A 86 10.37 21.70 18.78
CA GLY A 86 11.80 21.74 18.47
C GLY A 86 12.19 20.86 17.27
N PHE A 87 11.55 19.69 17.13
CA PHE A 87 11.71 18.85 15.95
C PHE A 87 11.19 19.55 14.67
N ILE A 88 9.98 20.11 14.71
CA ILE A 88 9.37 20.77 13.56
C ILE A 88 10.14 22.03 13.15
N ALA A 89 10.71 22.78 14.09
CA ALA A 89 11.58 23.92 13.77
C ALA A 89 12.78 23.48 12.90
N ARG A 90 13.48 22.41 13.31
CA ARG A 90 14.59 21.83 12.52
C ARG A 90 14.11 21.27 11.18
N ALA A 91 12.98 20.57 11.16
CA ALA A 91 12.40 20.01 9.94
C ALA A 91 12.05 21.10 8.91
N LYS A 92 11.55 22.26 9.36
CA LYS A 92 11.26 23.41 8.48
C LYS A 92 12.53 23.98 7.85
N THR A 93 13.62 24.11 8.60
CA THR A 93 14.92 24.53 8.08
C THR A 93 15.41 23.55 7.01
N LEU A 94 15.42 22.24 7.31
CA LEU A 94 15.81 21.22 6.35
C LEU A 94 14.93 21.22 5.10
N ARG A 95 13.60 21.35 5.27
CA ARG A 95 12.66 21.49 4.13
C ARG A 95 13.03 22.66 3.24
N LYS A 96 13.48 23.80 3.80
CA LYS A 96 13.92 24.95 3.01
C LYS A 96 15.22 24.65 2.25
N THR A 97 16.19 24.02 2.92
CA THR A 97 17.47 23.62 2.31
C THR A 97 17.27 22.64 1.16
N LEU A 98 16.37 21.67 1.32
CA LEU A 98 16.03 20.67 0.30
C LEU A 98 15.10 21.22 -0.81
N GLY A 99 14.74 22.51 -0.79
CA GLY A 99 13.88 23.12 -1.81
C GLY A 99 12.38 22.90 -1.64
N GLY A 100 11.92 22.20 -0.59
CA GLY A 100 10.50 21.97 -0.30
C GLY A 100 9.74 23.18 0.27
N GLY A 101 10.38 24.34 0.37
CA GLY A 101 9.78 25.60 0.83
C GLY A 101 8.95 26.28 -0.27
N MET A 102 7.83 25.66 -0.64
CA MET A 102 6.90 26.18 -1.67
C MET A 102 6.17 27.45 -1.21
N ARG A 103 5.64 28.23 -2.17
CA ARG A 103 4.88 29.45 -1.92
C ARG A 103 3.39 29.18 -1.72
N GLN A 104 2.53 29.46 -2.69
CA GLN A 104 1.06 29.34 -2.61
C GLN A 104 0.55 27.88 -2.50
N VAL A 105 1.07 27.12 -1.53
CA VAL A 105 0.79 25.70 -1.25
C VAL A 105 -0.62 25.47 -0.69
N GLY A 106 -1.34 26.54 -0.35
CA GLY A 106 -2.70 26.50 0.18
C GLY A 106 -3.67 25.70 -0.72
N VAL A 107 -3.49 25.74 -2.04
CA VAL A 107 -4.29 24.94 -2.99
C VAL A 107 -4.12 23.44 -2.74
N LEU A 108 -2.88 22.98 -2.54
CA LEU A 108 -2.59 21.57 -2.25
C LEU A 108 -3.06 21.20 -0.83
N CYS A 109 -2.92 22.12 0.14
CA CYS A 109 -3.41 21.92 1.49
C CYS A 109 -4.94 21.77 1.55
N ALA A 110 -5.70 22.51 0.73
CA ALA A 110 -7.14 22.39 0.65
C ALA A 110 -7.57 20.99 0.17
N ALA A 111 -6.96 20.47 -0.89
CA ALA A 111 -7.23 19.11 -1.38
C ALA A 111 -6.85 18.04 -0.34
N ALA A 112 -5.74 18.23 0.38
CA ALA A 112 -5.36 17.35 1.47
C ALA A 112 -6.34 17.36 2.65
N LEU A 113 -6.89 18.53 2.98
CA LEU A 113 -7.89 18.67 4.05
C LEU A 113 -9.18 17.92 3.71
N VAL A 114 -9.65 18.04 2.47
CA VAL A 114 -10.79 17.24 1.95
C VAL A 114 -10.49 15.74 2.06
N GLY A 115 -9.30 15.31 1.63
CA GLY A 115 -8.90 13.91 1.75
C GLY A 115 -8.90 13.38 3.19
N LEU A 116 -8.44 14.19 4.15
CA LEU A 116 -8.46 13.84 5.57
C LEU A 116 -9.88 13.76 6.15
N GLN A 117 -10.76 14.68 5.75
CA GLN A 117 -12.13 14.75 6.27
C GLN A 117 -13.05 13.70 5.66
N GLU A 118 -12.91 13.41 4.37
CA GLU A 118 -13.88 12.59 3.64
C GLU A 118 -13.37 11.18 3.29
N ASN A 119 -12.07 11.02 2.99
CA ASN A 119 -11.56 9.76 2.45
C ASN A 119 -11.07 8.77 3.52
N VAL A 120 -10.80 9.22 4.76
CA VAL A 120 -10.44 8.31 5.86
C VAL A 120 -11.56 7.29 6.12
N ALA A 121 -12.82 7.72 6.14
CA ALA A 121 -13.97 6.84 6.33
C ALA A 121 -14.16 5.85 5.17
N LYS A 122 -13.67 6.17 3.97
CA LYS A 122 -13.79 5.29 2.79
C LYS A 122 -12.78 4.14 2.79
N LEU A 123 -11.74 4.20 3.62
CA LEU A 123 -10.68 3.18 3.67
C LEU A 123 -11.21 1.80 4.06
N GLU A 124 -12.23 1.73 4.91
CA GLU A 124 -12.88 0.46 5.28
C GLU A 124 -13.46 -0.26 4.05
N ARG A 125 -14.12 0.49 3.17
CA ARG A 125 -14.63 -0.04 1.89
C ARG A 125 -13.48 -0.53 1.00
N ASP A 126 -12.37 0.19 0.97
CA ASP A 126 -11.19 -0.21 0.19
C ASP A 126 -10.61 -1.55 0.72
N HIS A 127 -10.57 -1.75 2.04
CA HIS A 127 -10.14 -3.01 2.65
C HIS A 127 -11.12 -4.15 2.33
N LYS A 128 -12.44 -3.90 2.42
CA LYS A 128 -13.47 -4.88 2.04
C LYS A 128 -13.36 -5.30 0.57
N ASN A 129 -13.13 -4.34 -0.32
CA ASN A 129 -12.93 -4.59 -1.74
C ASN A 129 -11.63 -5.39 -1.99
N ALA A 130 -10.53 -5.05 -1.32
CA ALA A 130 -9.29 -5.82 -1.38
C ALA A 130 -9.47 -7.26 -0.86
N LYS A 131 -10.24 -7.46 0.21
CA LYS A 131 -10.59 -8.78 0.74
C LYS A 131 -11.42 -9.59 -0.25
N THR A 132 -12.45 -8.97 -0.84
CA THR A 132 -13.31 -9.58 -1.87
C THR A 132 -12.48 -10.01 -3.08
N LEU A 133 -11.57 -9.14 -3.54
CA LEU A 133 -10.63 -9.45 -4.61
C LEU A 133 -9.75 -10.65 -4.25
N ALA A 134 -9.15 -10.66 -3.06
CA ALA A 134 -8.29 -11.74 -2.59
C ALA A 134 -9.01 -13.09 -2.54
N GLU A 135 -10.23 -13.13 -2.01
CA GLU A 135 -11.07 -14.32 -1.95
C GLU A 135 -11.49 -14.82 -3.33
N GLY A 136 -11.83 -13.90 -4.25
CA GLY A 136 -12.16 -14.23 -5.63
C GLY A 136 -10.97 -14.82 -6.39
N LEU A 137 -9.80 -14.19 -6.27
CA LEU A 137 -8.55 -14.65 -6.88
C LEU A 137 -8.16 -16.05 -6.39
N ASN A 138 -8.32 -16.32 -5.09
CA ASN A 138 -7.96 -17.62 -4.51
C ASN A 138 -8.88 -18.77 -4.98
N LYS A 139 -10.02 -18.47 -5.62
CA LYS A 139 -10.91 -19.46 -6.24
C LYS A 139 -10.53 -19.77 -7.70
N ILE A 140 -9.63 -18.99 -8.31
CA ILE A 140 -9.21 -19.17 -9.71
C ILE A 140 -8.07 -20.19 -9.76
N LYS A 141 -8.26 -21.26 -10.54
CA LYS A 141 -7.24 -22.31 -10.73
C LYS A 141 -5.96 -21.70 -11.32
N GLY A 142 -4.81 -22.08 -10.76
CA GLY A 142 -3.50 -21.57 -11.18
C GLY A 142 -3.05 -20.31 -10.44
N LEU A 143 -3.89 -19.76 -9.55
CA LEU A 143 -3.51 -18.65 -8.66
C LEU A 143 -3.47 -19.11 -7.20
N LYS A 144 -2.70 -18.39 -6.39
CA LYS A 144 -2.66 -18.55 -4.93
C LYS A 144 -2.62 -17.19 -4.25
N VAL A 145 -3.46 -17.02 -3.24
CA VAL A 145 -3.51 -15.82 -2.40
C VAL A 145 -3.48 -16.23 -0.93
N ASP A 146 -2.64 -15.59 -0.13
CA ASP A 146 -2.79 -15.65 1.33
C ASP A 146 -3.88 -14.66 1.75
N VAL A 147 -5.13 -15.12 1.72
CA VAL A 147 -6.31 -14.29 2.04
C VAL A 147 -6.25 -13.78 3.49
N ALA A 148 -5.65 -14.53 4.41
CA ALA A 148 -5.50 -14.12 5.80
C ALA A 148 -4.47 -12.99 5.97
N ALA A 149 -3.53 -12.85 5.02
CA ALA A 149 -2.56 -11.76 5.01
C ALA A 149 -3.10 -10.42 4.49
N VAL A 150 -4.27 -10.40 3.86
CA VAL A 150 -4.88 -9.19 3.32
C VAL A 150 -5.63 -8.45 4.44
N GLU A 151 -4.89 -7.59 5.14
CA GLU A 151 -5.39 -6.78 6.26
C GLU A 151 -5.82 -5.37 5.84
N THR A 152 -5.27 -4.85 4.73
CA THR A 152 -5.53 -3.48 4.26
C THR A 152 -5.95 -3.47 2.79
N ASN A 153 -5.49 -2.51 2.00
CA ASN A 153 -5.90 -2.32 0.61
C ASN A 153 -4.95 -2.93 -0.43
N ILE A 154 -3.98 -3.75 0.01
CA ILE A 154 -2.96 -4.35 -0.85
C ILE A 154 -3.21 -5.85 -0.92
N VAL A 155 -3.27 -6.38 -2.14
CA VAL A 155 -3.37 -7.81 -2.41
C VAL A 155 -2.14 -8.24 -3.18
N TYR A 156 -1.50 -9.32 -2.71
CA TYR A 156 -0.53 -10.06 -3.49
C TYR A 156 -1.13 -11.39 -3.89
N PHE A 157 -0.95 -11.78 -5.14
CA PHE A 157 -1.24 -13.12 -5.57
C PHE A 157 -0.07 -13.68 -6.38
N ASP A 158 0.10 -14.98 -6.26
CA ASP A 158 1.12 -15.75 -6.95
C ASP A 158 0.47 -16.59 -8.04
N ILE A 159 1.08 -16.61 -9.22
CA ILE A 159 0.75 -17.51 -10.31
C ILE A 159 1.56 -18.78 -10.12
N LEU A 160 0.85 -19.90 -10.02
CA LEU A 160 1.45 -21.21 -9.78
C LEU A 160 2.23 -21.68 -11.01
N LYS A 161 3.33 -22.42 -10.81
CA LYS A 161 4.22 -22.88 -11.88
C LYS A 161 3.54 -23.69 -12.98
N ASN A 162 2.39 -24.31 -12.68
CA ASN A 162 1.60 -25.10 -13.61
C ASN A 162 0.60 -24.25 -14.42
N ALA A 163 0.54 -22.94 -14.20
CA ALA A 163 -0.23 -22.03 -15.04
C ALA A 163 0.55 -21.71 -16.32
N TYR A 164 -0.17 -21.58 -17.44
CA TYR A 164 0.41 -21.31 -18.76
C TYR A 164 0.75 -19.82 -18.99
N VAL A 165 0.52 -18.96 -18.00
CA VAL A 165 0.60 -17.50 -18.11
C VAL A 165 1.62 -16.96 -17.11
N SER A 166 2.54 -16.09 -17.55
CA SER A 166 3.44 -15.36 -16.64
C SER A 166 2.74 -14.13 -16.06
N ALA A 167 3.26 -13.59 -14.95
CA ALA A 167 2.73 -12.37 -14.35
C ALA A 167 2.73 -11.19 -15.33
N GLU A 168 3.77 -11.07 -16.16
CA GLU A 168 3.88 -10.04 -17.19
C GLU A 168 2.83 -10.21 -18.29
N LYS A 169 2.65 -11.43 -18.83
CA LYS A 169 1.62 -11.70 -19.85
C LYS A 169 0.22 -11.42 -19.31
N LEU A 170 -0.04 -11.77 -18.04
CA LEU A 170 -1.30 -11.44 -17.38
C LEU A 170 -1.49 -9.92 -17.26
N CYS A 171 -0.49 -9.18 -16.79
CA CYS A 171 -0.57 -7.71 -16.68
C CYS A 171 -0.89 -7.05 -18.03
N ASN A 172 -0.20 -7.45 -19.11
CA ASN A 172 -0.44 -6.90 -20.44
C ASN A 172 -1.87 -7.19 -20.94
N ASN A 173 -2.36 -8.42 -20.75
CA ASN A 173 -3.74 -8.77 -21.12
C ASN A 173 -4.79 -7.98 -20.33
N LEU A 174 -4.52 -7.67 -19.06
CA LEU A 174 -5.40 -6.85 -18.24
C LEU A 174 -5.35 -5.38 -18.66
N GLU A 175 -4.18 -4.87 -19.05
CA GLU A 175 -4.02 -3.49 -19.54
C GLU A 175 -4.83 -3.24 -20.81
N GLU A 176 -4.87 -4.20 -21.76
CA GLU A 176 -5.74 -4.16 -22.95
C GLU A 176 -7.23 -4.04 -22.60
N ARG A 177 -7.61 -4.47 -21.39
CA ARG A 177 -8.99 -4.40 -20.86
C ARG A 177 -9.21 -3.21 -19.92
N GLY A 178 -8.24 -2.30 -19.82
CA GLY A 178 -8.29 -1.11 -18.97
C GLY A 178 -7.96 -1.36 -17.49
N ILE A 179 -7.39 -2.51 -17.14
CA ILE A 179 -7.07 -2.89 -15.76
C ILE A 179 -5.56 -2.81 -15.55
N LEU A 180 -5.12 -1.85 -14.73
CA LEU A 180 -3.70 -1.66 -14.42
C LEU A 180 -3.33 -2.35 -13.10
N VAL A 181 -2.41 -3.31 -13.19
CA VAL A 181 -1.83 -4.03 -12.05
C VAL A 181 -0.30 -4.10 -12.21
N MET A 182 0.40 -4.42 -11.13
CA MET A 182 1.87 -4.37 -11.13
C MET A 182 2.46 -5.76 -10.92
N SER A 183 3.25 -6.25 -11.87
CA SER A 183 4.09 -7.44 -11.65
C SER A 183 5.26 -7.08 -10.74
N LEU A 184 5.55 -7.93 -9.75
CA LEU A 184 6.72 -7.81 -8.88
C LEU A 184 7.89 -8.67 -9.37
N ASN A 185 7.56 -9.80 -9.98
CA ASN A 185 8.48 -10.73 -10.61
C ASN A 185 7.66 -11.59 -11.60
N SER A 186 8.28 -12.59 -12.22
CA SER A 186 7.66 -13.45 -13.24
C SER A 186 6.41 -14.21 -12.77
N SER A 187 6.19 -14.34 -11.46
CA SER A 187 5.11 -15.15 -10.88
C SER A 187 4.25 -14.42 -9.85
N ARG A 188 4.54 -13.16 -9.52
CA ARG A 188 3.86 -12.43 -8.45
C ARG A 188 3.32 -11.10 -8.91
N VAL A 189 2.06 -10.83 -8.60
CA VAL A 189 1.37 -9.58 -8.95
C VAL A 189 0.91 -8.87 -7.67
N ARG A 190 1.01 -7.55 -7.68
CA ARG A 190 0.49 -6.63 -6.66
C ARG A 190 -0.71 -5.88 -7.22
N VAL A 191 -1.81 -5.93 -6.49
CA VAL A 191 -2.98 -5.08 -6.71
C VAL A 191 -3.16 -4.17 -5.50
N VAL A 192 -3.46 -2.89 -5.75
CA VAL A 192 -3.74 -1.91 -4.69
C VAL A 192 -5.10 -1.30 -4.97
N VAL A 193 -6.04 -1.50 -4.05
CA VAL A 193 -7.40 -0.95 -4.14
C VAL A 193 -7.44 0.43 -3.49
N HIS A 194 -8.21 1.36 -4.02
CA HIS A 194 -8.40 2.69 -3.42
C HIS A 194 -9.81 3.23 -3.69
N HIS A 195 -10.16 4.36 -3.08
CA HIS A 195 -11.51 4.92 -3.07
C HIS A 195 -12.16 5.19 -4.45
N GLN A 196 -11.41 5.19 -5.54
CA GLN A 196 -11.96 5.34 -6.91
C GLN A 196 -12.29 4.00 -7.57
N ILE A 197 -11.89 2.88 -6.95
CA ILE A 197 -12.17 1.52 -7.41
C ILE A 197 -13.43 1.03 -6.69
N SER A 198 -14.51 0.91 -7.45
CA SER A 198 -15.81 0.44 -6.97
C SER A 198 -15.83 -1.08 -6.79
N THR A 199 -16.85 -1.60 -6.12
CA THR A 199 -17.06 -3.06 -6.00
C THR A 199 -17.29 -3.69 -7.39
N THR A 200 -17.93 -2.98 -8.32
CA THR A 200 -18.13 -3.46 -9.69
C THR A 200 -16.82 -3.56 -10.46
N ASP A 201 -15.87 -2.64 -10.26
CA ASP A 201 -14.54 -2.72 -10.87
C ASP A 201 -13.76 -3.95 -10.36
N VAL A 202 -13.91 -4.27 -9.06
CA VAL A 202 -13.34 -5.49 -8.48
C VAL A 202 -13.92 -6.75 -9.12
N GLN A 203 -15.24 -6.81 -9.32
CA GLN A 203 -15.87 -7.96 -9.97
C GLN A 203 -15.47 -8.09 -11.44
N TYR A 204 -15.41 -6.97 -12.17
CA TYR A 204 -14.92 -6.94 -13.54
C TYR A 204 -13.46 -7.43 -13.63
N THR A 205 -12.61 -6.98 -12.72
CA THR A 205 -11.21 -7.42 -12.62
C THR A 205 -11.12 -8.92 -12.39
N LEU A 206 -11.93 -9.47 -11.47
CA LEU A 206 -11.98 -10.91 -11.21
C LEU A 206 -12.42 -11.72 -12.43
N SER A 207 -13.43 -11.24 -13.17
CA SER A 207 -13.87 -11.89 -14.42
C SER A 207 -12.75 -11.91 -15.46
N CYS A 208 -12.10 -10.77 -15.71
CA CYS A 208 -11.02 -10.68 -16.69
C CYS A 208 -9.83 -11.58 -16.32
N ILE A 209 -9.44 -11.61 -15.04
CA ILE A 209 -8.36 -12.49 -14.58
C ILE A 209 -8.76 -13.95 -14.75
N LYS A 210 -10.00 -14.32 -14.42
CA LYS A 210 -10.48 -15.69 -14.60
C LYS A 210 -10.41 -16.10 -16.06
N GLU A 211 -10.90 -15.27 -16.97
CA GLU A 211 -10.83 -15.50 -18.42
C GLU A 211 -9.39 -15.67 -18.91
N ALA A 212 -8.50 -14.76 -18.52
CA ALA A 212 -7.08 -14.80 -18.89
C ALA A 212 -6.38 -16.07 -18.37
N MET A 213 -6.78 -16.58 -17.20
CA MET A 213 -6.26 -17.82 -16.63
C MET A 213 -6.88 -19.09 -17.23
N THR A 214 -8.07 -19.00 -17.84
CA THR A 214 -8.74 -20.10 -18.56
C THR A 214 -8.46 -20.13 -20.05
N GLY A 215 -7.71 -19.14 -20.57
CA GLY A 215 -7.38 -19.00 -21.99
C GLY A 215 -6.82 -20.29 -22.59
N VAL A 216 -7.47 -20.71 -23.67
CA VAL A 216 -7.21 -21.86 -24.56
C VAL A 216 -5.73 -21.87 -25.00
N PRO A 217 -5.08 -23.04 -25.17
CA PRO A 217 -3.72 -23.13 -25.72
C PRO A 217 -3.61 -22.29 -26.98
N ASP A 218 -2.51 -21.56 -27.13
CA ASP A 218 -2.16 -20.87 -28.38
C ASP A 218 -2.14 -21.91 -29.53
N GLU A 219 -3.25 -22.08 -30.26
CA GLU A 219 -3.24 -22.59 -31.63
C GLU A 219 -2.60 -21.51 -32.52
N ASN A 220 -1.30 -21.26 -32.32
CA ASN A 220 -0.40 -20.61 -33.27
C ASN A 220 1.07 -20.85 -32.89
N GLY A 221 1.38 -21.95 -32.21
CA GLY A 221 2.72 -22.55 -32.20
C GLY A 221 2.95 -23.40 -33.45
N CYS A 222 2.78 -22.84 -34.64
CA CYS A 222 3.25 -23.46 -35.87
C CYS A 222 4.70 -23.01 -36.10
N LYS A 223 5.63 -23.93 -35.79
CA LYS A 223 7.05 -24.02 -36.19
C LYS A 223 7.89 -22.75 -36.25
#